data_AF-A0A966ZGL5-F1
#
_entry.id   AF-A0A966ZGL5-F1
#
_cell.length_a   1.000
_cell.length_b   1.000
_cell.length_c   1.000
_cell.angle_alpha   90.00
_cell.angle_beta   90.00
_cell.angle_gamma   90.00
#
_symmetry.space_group_name_H-M   'P 1'
#
loop_
_entity.id
_entity.type
_entity.pdbx_description
1 polymer ?
#
loop_
_entity_poly.entity_id
_entity_poly.type
_entity_poly.pdbx_seq_one_letter_code
_entity_poly.pdbx_strand_id
1 'polypeptide(L)'
;MGSSLHALYPFHLTLSNRGLPSLVVDTAELVHYLDQTLDQNAIIIAVSQSGKSAEMVRLLQLAKGRAPVLAITNTADSPLAINSAAHILIQAGVESTVSCKTYVATLIALEWLSAIICEADLSETRAELNKAIPAVESYLADWREHVAAFGTVLDGIRQFFVIGRGPSLAAALTGGLILKESTRSAAEGMSSAAFRHGPWETLGAHIFVLILEGDNKARALNRAMGADIRAAGGFSALVSPDADIAALRIPAVDDAIRPILEMLPIQMLTLAIAARLGKEAGRFELATKVTDIE
;
A
#
# COMPACT_ATOMS: atom_id res chain seq x y z
N MET A 1 -8.55 -0.62 7.83
CA MET A 1 -7.35 -0.77 8.69
C MET A 1 -6.17 -1.31 7.88
N GLY A 2 -4.93 -1.08 8.33
CA GLY A 2 -3.71 -1.64 7.74
C GLY A 2 -3.55 -1.35 6.23
N SER A 3 -3.05 -2.33 5.46
CA SER A 3 -2.84 -2.19 4.01
C SER A 3 -4.12 -1.83 3.25
N SER A 4 -5.29 -2.27 3.71
CA SER A 4 -6.59 -1.88 3.10
C SER A 4 -6.90 -0.40 3.30
N LEU A 5 -6.51 0.19 4.45
CA LEU A 5 -6.62 1.62 4.69
C LEU A 5 -5.65 2.40 3.81
N HIS A 6 -4.39 1.96 3.74
CA HIS A 6 -3.37 2.64 2.94
C HIS A 6 -3.72 2.66 1.45
N ALA A 7 -4.32 1.57 0.94
CA ALA A 7 -4.77 1.47 -0.45
C ALA A 7 -5.81 2.54 -0.85
N LEU A 8 -6.57 3.09 0.12
CA LEU A 8 -7.53 4.16 -0.14
C LEU A 8 -6.89 5.52 -0.43
N TYR A 9 -5.60 5.71 -0.12
CA TYR A 9 -4.98 7.02 -0.24
C TYR A 9 -4.94 7.58 -1.68
N PRO A 10 -4.56 6.82 -2.72
CA PRO A 10 -4.59 7.30 -4.10
C PRO A 10 -6.02 7.61 -4.54
N PHE A 11 -6.97 6.75 -4.18
CA PHE A 11 -8.40 6.95 -4.45
C PHE A 11 -8.91 8.27 -3.84
N HIS A 12 -8.59 8.53 -2.57
CA HIS A 12 -8.91 9.78 -1.89
C HIS A 12 -8.33 11.01 -2.58
N LEU A 13 -7.07 10.94 -3.03
CA LEU A 13 -6.44 12.03 -3.79
C LEU A 13 -7.19 12.28 -5.11
N THR A 14 -7.56 11.22 -5.83
CA THR A 14 -8.29 11.33 -7.11
C THR A 14 -9.65 11.99 -6.90
N LEU A 15 -10.45 11.52 -5.93
CA LEU A 15 -11.75 12.11 -5.61
C LEU A 15 -11.63 13.59 -5.20
N SER A 16 -10.69 13.89 -4.30
CA SER A 16 -10.49 15.25 -3.79
C SER A 16 -10.05 16.22 -4.89
N ASN A 17 -9.18 15.78 -5.80
CA ASN A 17 -8.76 16.58 -6.96
C ASN A 17 -9.89 16.84 -7.96
N ARG A 18 -10.96 16.02 -7.94
CA ARG A 18 -12.19 16.23 -8.72
C ARG A 18 -13.25 17.02 -7.96
N GLY A 19 -12.91 17.57 -6.78
CA GLY A 19 -13.83 18.36 -5.97
C GLY A 19 -14.84 17.54 -5.19
N LEU A 20 -14.65 16.22 -5.10
CA LEU A 20 -15.50 15.34 -4.31
C LEU A 20 -14.94 15.23 -2.89
N PRO A 21 -15.65 15.71 -1.86
CA PRO A 21 -15.20 15.56 -0.48
C PRO A 21 -15.06 14.08 -0.13
N SER A 22 -13.88 13.69 0.36
CA SER A 22 -13.62 12.32 0.79
C SER A 22 -12.75 12.32 2.04
N LEU A 23 -13.00 11.35 2.91
CA LEU A 23 -12.30 11.17 4.17
C LEU A 23 -11.78 9.72 4.24
N VAL A 24 -10.52 9.55 4.64
CA VAL A 24 -9.92 8.23 4.87
C VAL A 24 -9.76 8.07 6.38
N VAL A 25 -10.48 7.10 6.95
CA VAL A 25 -10.55 6.87 8.40
C VAL A 25 -10.33 5.38 8.67
N ASP A 26 -9.60 5.09 9.74
CA ASP A 26 -9.47 3.72 10.22
C ASP A 26 -10.82 3.18 10.70
N THR A 27 -11.13 1.93 10.39
CA THR A 27 -12.45 1.37 10.68
C THR A 27 -12.77 1.37 12.17
N ALA A 28 -11.78 1.12 13.04
CA ALA A 28 -11.97 1.18 14.48
C ALA A 28 -12.36 2.60 14.92
N GLU A 29 -11.67 3.62 14.40
CA GLU A 29 -12.00 5.02 14.69
C GLU A 29 -13.40 5.39 14.20
N LEU A 30 -13.80 4.91 13.02
CA LEU A 30 -15.11 5.17 12.46
C LEU A 30 -16.24 4.60 13.32
N VAL A 31 -16.11 3.35 13.77
CA VAL A 31 -17.19 2.66 14.49
C VAL A 31 -17.28 3.01 15.97
N HIS A 32 -16.20 3.53 16.58
CA HIS A 32 -16.17 3.88 17.99
C HIS A 32 -16.29 5.37 18.28
N TYR A 33 -15.77 6.24 17.41
CA TYR A 33 -15.65 7.67 17.72
C TYR A 33 -16.30 8.58 16.68
N LEU A 34 -16.43 8.13 15.43
CA LEU A 34 -16.92 8.96 14.33
C LEU A 34 -18.24 8.44 13.74
N ASP A 35 -18.97 7.60 14.47
CA ASP A 35 -20.19 6.98 13.98
C ASP A 35 -21.30 8.01 13.67
N GLN A 36 -21.26 9.19 14.28
CA GLN A 36 -22.16 10.30 14.00
C GLN A 36 -21.99 10.91 12.60
N THR A 37 -20.87 10.63 11.92
CA THR A 37 -20.64 11.05 10.53
C THR A 37 -21.39 10.17 9.52
N LEU A 38 -21.98 9.06 9.97
CA LEU A 38 -22.72 8.15 9.09
C LEU A 38 -24.14 8.67 8.85
N ASP A 39 -24.39 9.16 7.63
CA ASP A 39 -25.69 9.61 7.15
C ASP A 39 -25.98 9.21 5.68
N GLN A 40 -27.19 9.50 5.22
CA GLN A 40 -27.68 9.07 3.90
C GLN A 40 -27.10 9.88 2.73
N ASN A 41 -26.42 10.98 2.99
CA ASN A 41 -25.76 11.81 1.98
C ASN A 41 -24.30 11.37 1.73
N ALA A 42 -23.79 10.43 2.52
CA ALA A 42 -22.47 9.84 2.36
C ALA A 42 -22.55 8.41 1.82
N ILE A 43 -21.52 7.99 1.09
CA ILE A 43 -21.29 6.58 0.73
C ILE A 43 -20.04 6.11 1.48
N ILE A 44 -20.15 4.96 2.14
CA ILE A 44 -19.02 4.33 2.81
C ILE A 44 -18.34 3.39 1.81
N ILE A 45 -17.10 3.68 1.44
CA ILE A 45 -16.25 2.76 0.67
C ILE A 45 -15.44 1.91 1.66
N ALA A 46 -15.87 0.67 1.87
CA ALA A 46 -15.25 -0.24 2.83
C ALA A 46 -14.30 -1.21 2.12
N VAL A 47 -13.00 -1.13 2.43
CA VAL A 47 -11.98 -2.02 1.87
C VAL A 47 -11.53 -3.02 2.92
N SER A 48 -11.66 -4.31 2.61
CA SER A 48 -11.20 -5.38 3.49
C SER A 48 -10.90 -6.64 2.69
N GLN A 49 -9.68 -7.18 2.80
CA GLN A 49 -9.31 -8.43 2.14
C GLN A 49 -10.26 -9.58 2.51
N SER A 50 -10.45 -9.80 3.82
CA SER A 50 -11.27 -10.90 4.35
C SER A 50 -12.75 -10.57 4.39
N GLY A 51 -13.10 -9.28 4.52
CA GLY A 51 -14.45 -8.80 4.71
C GLY A 51 -15.15 -9.37 5.95
N LYS A 52 -14.38 -9.88 6.92
CA LYS A 52 -14.83 -10.66 8.09
C LYS A 52 -14.34 -10.12 9.43
N SER A 53 -13.54 -9.05 9.48
CA SER A 53 -13.06 -8.51 10.77
C SER A 53 -14.21 -8.00 11.63
N ALA A 54 -14.02 -8.01 12.94
CA ALA A 54 -15.04 -7.58 13.89
C ALA A 54 -15.51 -6.14 13.62
N GLU A 55 -14.59 -5.23 13.34
CA GLU A 55 -14.86 -3.83 13.04
C GLU A 55 -15.64 -3.67 11.73
N MET A 56 -15.40 -4.54 10.73
CA MET A 56 -16.17 -4.55 9.48
C MET A 56 -17.60 -5.03 9.70
N VAL A 57 -17.79 -6.05 10.54
CA VAL A 57 -19.13 -6.51 10.94
C VAL A 57 -19.85 -5.42 11.73
N ARG A 58 -19.15 -4.74 12.63
CA ARG A 58 -19.68 -3.61 13.41
C ARG A 58 -20.06 -2.43 12.52
N LEU A 59 -19.23 -2.08 11.54
CA LEU A 59 -19.51 -1.05 10.56
C LEU A 59 -20.81 -1.33 9.81
N LEU A 60 -21.02 -2.57 9.34
CA LEU A 60 -22.26 -2.96 8.65
C LEU A 60 -23.49 -2.82 9.55
N GLN A 61 -23.37 -3.17 10.82
CA GLN A 61 -24.46 -3.00 11.80
C GLN A 61 -24.81 -1.52 12.00
N LEU A 62 -23.80 -0.66 12.15
CA LEU A 62 -23.98 0.78 12.36
C LEU A 62 -24.48 1.49 11.11
N ALA A 63 -23.99 1.11 9.93
CA ALA A 63 -24.37 1.74 8.67
C ALA A 63 -25.80 1.36 8.22
N LYS A 64 -26.36 0.25 8.73
CA LYS A 64 -27.67 -0.26 8.32
C LYS A 64 -28.78 0.79 8.51
N GLY A 65 -29.39 1.20 7.40
CA GLY A 65 -30.45 2.22 7.37
C GLY A 65 -29.95 3.67 7.54
N ARG A 66 -28.64 3.87 7.74
CA ARG A 66 -28.01 5.17 7.95
C ARG A 66 -27.20 5.61 6.74
N ALA A 67 -26.35 4.74 6.19
CA ALA A 67 -25.50 5.06 5.05
C ALA A 67 -25.28 3.83 4.16
N PRO A 68 -25.31 3.95 2.82
CA PRO A 68 -24.96 2.85 1.92
C PRO A 68 -23.47 2.49 2.03
N VAL A 69 -23.19 1.19 2.06
CA VAL A 69 -21.83 0.63 2.04
C VAL A 69 -21.56 0.03 0.66
N LEU A 70 -20.46 0.45 0.02
CA LEU A 70 -19.87 -0.22 -1.13
C LEU A 70 -18.60 -0.94 -0.66
N ALA A 71 -18.59 -2.26 -0.78
CA ALA A 71 -17.48 -3.08 -0.36
C ALA A 71 -16.46 -3.33 -1.47
N ILE A 72 -15.17 -3.35 -1.12
CA ILE A 72 -14.09 -3.88 -1.95
C ILE A 72 -13.44 -5.00 -1.14
N THR A 73 -13.59 -6.24 -1.58
CA THR A 73 -13.19 -7.43 -0.84
C THR A 73 -12.67 -8.54 -1.75
N ASN A 74 -11.92 -9.50 -1.19
CA ASN A 74 -11.45 -10.67 -1.91
C ASN A 74 -12.24 -11.95 -1.57
N THR A 75 -13.17 -11.87 -0.61
CA THR A 75 -13.90 -13.02 -0.09
C THR A 75 -15.39 -12.85 -0.36
N ALA A 76 -15.91 -13.57 -1.36
CA ALA A 76 -17.26 -13.39 -1.89
C ALA A 76 -18.37 -13.76 -0.88
N ASP A 77 -18.10 -14.71 0.02
CA ASP A 77 -19.01 -15.17 1.07
C ASP A 77 -18.85 -14.38 2.39
N SER A 78 -18.11 -13.27 2.38
CA SER A 78 -17.87 -12.49 3.60
C SER A 78 -19.12 -11.71 4.03
N PRO A 79 -19.29 -11.42 5.34
CA PRO A 79 -20.32 -10.52 5.82
C PRO A 79 -20.31 -9.19 5.06
N LEU A 80 -19.12 -8.63 4.81
CA LEU A 80 -18.97 -7.40 4.03
C LEU A 80 -19.50 -7.52 2.59
N ALA A 81 -19.22 -8.62 1.87
CA ALA A 81 -19.75 -8.82 0.52
C ALA A 81 -21.27 -8.99 0.49
N ILE A 82 -21.82 -9.74 1.45
CA ILE A 82 -23.23 -10.12 1.50
C ILE A 82 -24.14 -8.98 1.96
N ASN A 83 -23.70 -8.15 2.91
CA ASN A 83 -24.54 -7.16 3.58
C ASN A 83 -24.32 -5.72 3.10
N SER A 84 -23.38 -5.50 2.18
CA SER A 84 -23.17 -4.19 1.54
C SER A 84 -24.20 -3.93 0.44
N ALA A 85 -24.47 -2.67 0.14
CA ALA A 85 -25.40 -2.28 -0.93
C ALA A 85 -24.87 -2.66 -2.33
N ALA A 86 -23.55 -2.63 -2.50
CA ALA A 86 -22.84 -3.16 -3.66
C ALA A 86 -21.46 -3.69 -3.22
N HIS A 87 -20.85 -4.56 -4.01
CA HIS A 87 -19.48 -4.99 -3.77
C HIS A 87 -18.69 -5.18 -5.06
N ILE A 88 -17.38 -4.91 -4.98
CA ILE A 88 -16.37 -5.27 -5.97
C ILE A 88 -15.56 -6.41 -5.39
N LEU A 89 -15.60 -7.57 -6.06
CA LEU A 89 -14.75 -8.70 -5.74
C LEU A 89 -13.43 -8.55 -6.49
N ILE A 90 -12.31 -8.41 -5.78
CA ILE A 90 -11.00 -8.16 -6.41
C ILE A 90 -10.38 -9.40 -7.07
N GLN A 91 -10.91 -10.59 -6.78
CA GLN A 91 -10.52 -11.87 -7.41
C GLN A 91 -9.01 -12.19 -7.40
N ALA A 92 -8.28 -11.77 -6.36
CA ALA A 92 -6.86 -12.05 -6.21
C ALA A 92 -6.55 -13.53 -5.83
N GLY A 93 -7.58 -14.38 -5.71
CA GLY A 93 -7.46 -15.76 -5.21
C GLY A 93 -7.05 -15.82 -3.73
N VAL A 94 -6.76 -17.03 -3.23
CA VAL A 94 -6.42 -17.23 -1.81
C VAL A 94 -5.06 -16.61 -1.49
N GLU A 95 -5.02 -15.68 -0.55
CA GLU A 95 -3.78 -15.11 -0.03
C GLU A 95 -3.54 -15.59 1.40
N SER A 96 -2.28 -15.79 1.79
CA SER A 96 -1.91 -16.18 3.14
C SER A 96 -1.29 -15.00 3.87
N THR A 97 -1.65 -14.85 5.15
CA THR A 97 -1.03 -13.95 6.13
C THR A 97 -0.85 -12.48 5.68
N VAL A 98 0.26 -12.16 5.03
CA VAL A 98 0.65 -10.78 4.66
C VAL A 98 0.01 -10.38 3.34
N SER A 99 -0.59 -9.18 3.32
CA SER A 99 -1.18 -8.63 2.09
C SER A 99 -0.13 -8.30 1.03
N CYS A 100 -0.26 -8.94 -0.13
CA CYS A 100 0.65 -8.78 -1.26
C CYS A 100 -0.17 -8.58 -2.55
N LYS A 101 -0.68 -9.69 -3.12
CA LYS A 101 -1.50 -9.67 -4.33
C LYS A 101 -2.85 -9.01 -4.10
N THR A 102 -3.43 -9.15 -2.91
CA THR A 102 -4.72 -8.50 -2.60
C THR A 102 -4.57 -6.99 -2.53
N TYR A 103 -3.47 -6.49 -1.96
CA TYR A 103 -3.19 -5.05 -1.93
C TYR A 103 -3.07 -4.46 -3.33
N VAL A 104 -2.27 -5.09 -4.20
CA VAL A 104 -2.11 -4.65 -5.60
C VAL A 104 -3.44 -4.72 -6.37
N ALA A 105 -4.19 -5.81 -6.24
CA ALA A 105 -5.50 -5.95 -6.88
C ALA A 105 -6.52 -4.92 -6.36
N THR A 106 -6.45 -4.57 -5.08
CA THR A 106 -7.27 -3.50 -4.48
C THR A 106 -6.94 -2.13 -5.08
N LEU A 107 -5.67 -1.81 -5.35
CA LEU A 107 -5.31 -0.56 -6.03
C LEU A 107 -5.93 -0.48 -7.43
N ILE A 108 -5.92 -1.59 -8.19
CA ILE A 108 -6.57 -1.67 -9.51
C ILE A 108 -8.08 -1.46 -9.39
N ALA A 109 -8.72 -2.13 -8.43
CA ALA A 109 -10.17 -2.01 -8.20
C ALA A 109 -10.57 -0.58 -7.79
N LEU A 110 -9.76 0.07 -6.96
CA LEU A 110 -9.98 1.45 -6.55
C LEU A 110 -9.77 2.44 -7.68
N GLU A 111 -8.78 2.23 -8.55
CA GLU A 111 -8.58 3.08 -9.73
C GLU A 111 -9.71 2.92 -10.74
N TRP A 112 -10.20 1.69 -10.95
CA TRP A 112 -11.40 1.47 -11.75
C TRP A 112 -12.64 2.15 -11.16
N LEU A 113 -12.82 2.08 -9.83
CA LEU A 113 -13.90 2.76 -9.13
C LEU A 113 -13.77 4.28 -9.21
N SER A 114 -12.56 4.82 -9.10
CA SER A 114 -12.29 6.26 -9.22
C SER A 114 -12.71 6.77 -10.60
N ALA A 115 -12.41 6.01 -11.66
CA ALA A 115 -12.80 6.35 -13.02
C ALA A 115 -14.32 6.37 -13.21
N ILE A 116 -15.05 5.42 -12.61
CA ILE A 116 -16.52 5.40 -12.63
C ILE A 116 -17.10 6.64 -11.92
N ILE A 117 -16.64 6.91 -10.70
CA ILE A 117 -17.17 8.01 -9.87
C ILE A 117 -16.85 9.37 -10.48
N CYS A 118 -15.66 9.51 -11.07
CA CYS A 118 -15.20 10.77 -11.66
C CYS A 118 -15.61 10.93 -13.14
N GLU A 119 -16.46 10.03 -13.66
CA GLU A 119 -16.93 10.03 -15.06
C GLU A 119 -15.78 10.12 -16.07
N ALA A 120 -14.70 9.38 -15.82
CA ALA A 120 -13.56 9.27 -16.73
C ALA A 120 -13.85 8.30 -17.89
N ASP A 121 -13.02 8.33 -18.93
CA ASP A 121 -13.11 7.39 -20.03
C ASP A 121 -12.67 5.99 -19.57
N LEU A 122 -13.66 5.10 -19.36
CA LEU A 122 -13.42 3.73 -18.90
C LEU A 122 -12.64 2.87 -19.90
N SER A 123 -12.64 3.21 -21.19
CA SER A 123 -11.82 2.53 -22.19
C SER A 123 -10.35 2.91 -22.04
N GLU A 124 -10.07 4.19 -21.84
CA GLU A 124 -8.72 4.70 -21.58
C GLU A 124 -8.18 4.14 -20.25
N THR A 125 -8.95 4.26 -19.16
CA THR A 125 -8.57 3.69 -17.86
C THR A 125 -8.29 2.20 -17.95
N ARG A 126 -9.11 1.44 -18.69
CA ARG A 126 -8.87 0.00 -18.91
C ARG A 126 -7.55 -0.25 -19.63
N ALA A 127 -7.27 0.54 -20.67
CA ALA A 127 -6.04 0.40 -21.44
C ALA A 127 -4.80 0.70 -20.57
N GLU A 128 -4.85 1.72 -19.72
CA GLU A 128 -3.80 2.06 -18.76
C GLU A 128 -3.60 0.97 -17.70
N LEU A 129 -4.68 0.52 -17.05
CA LEU A 129 -4.62 -0.54 -16.04
C LEU A 129 -4.05 -1.85 -16.63
N ASN A 130 -4.39 -2.17 -17.88
CA ASN A 130 -3.85 -3.35 -18.56
C ASN A 130 -2.33 -3.29 -18.77
N LYS A 131 -1.70 -2.10 -18.79
CA LYS A 131 -0.23 -1.97 -18.87
C LYS A 131 0.46 -2.46 -17.59
N ALA A 132 -0.26 -2.52 -16.45
CA ALA A 132 0.31 -3.06 -15.22
C ALA A 132 0.67 -4.55 -15.35
N ILE A 133 -0.07 -5.32 -16.14
CA ILE A 133 0.14 -6.77 -16.31
C ILE A 133 1.54 -7.07 -16.87
N PRO A 134 1.91 -6.63 -18.10
CA PRO A 134 3.23 -6.93 -18.64
C PRO A 134 4.36 -6.29 -17.83
N ALA A 135 4.12 -5.15 -17.16
CA ALA A 135 5.11 -4.51 -16.30
C ALA A 135 5.40 -5.34 -15.04
N VAL A 136 4.36 -5.84 -14.37
CA VAL A 136 4.49 -6.72 -13.19
C VAL A 136 5.13 -8.05 -13.61
N GLU A 137 4.70 -8.66 -14.72
CA GLU A 137 5.28 -9.90 -15.24
C GLU A 137 6.77 -9.73 -15.56
N SER A 138 7.14 -8.63 -16.22
CA SER A 138 8.54 -8.35 -16.55
C SER A 138 9.42 -8.17 -15.32
N TYR A 139 8.95 -7.49 -14.28
CA TYR A 139 9.72 -7.32 -13.04
C TYR A 139 9.84 -8.66 -12.29
N LEU A 140 8.76 -9.42 -12.20
CA LEU A 140 8.75 -10.69 -11.47
C LEU A 140 9.49 -11.82 -12.19
N ALA A 141 9.84 -11.67 -13.46
CA ALA A 141 10.65 -12.65 -14.18
C ALA A 141 12.02 -12.88 -13.51
N ASP A 142 12.61 -11.81 -12.95
CA ASP A 142 13.94 -11.81 -12.33
C ASP A 142 13.87 -11.70 -10.79
N TRP A 143 12.77 -12.17 -10.19
CA TRP A 143 12.50 -11.95 -8.76
C TRP A 143 13.59 -12.54 -7.84
N ARG A 144 14.23 -13.66 -8.23
CA ARG A 144 15.27 -14.30 -7.41
C ARG A 144 16.54 -13.47 -7.39
N GLU A 145 16.89 -12.92 -8.55
CA GLU A 145 18.01 -12.01 -8.76
C GLU A 145 17.77 -10.71 -7.98
N HIS A 146 16.53 -10.20 -7.98
CA HIS A 146 16.15 -9.04 -7.17
C HIS A 146 16.33 -9.31 -5.67
N VAL A 147 15.90 -10.46 -5.17
CA VAL A 147 16.11 -10.86 -3.78
C VAL A 147 17.61 -10.96 -3.45
N ALA A 148 18.41 -11.57 -4.33
CA ALA A 148 19.84 -11.71 -4.14
C ALA A 148 20.59 -10.36 -4.12
N ALA A 149 20.16 -9.40 -4.95
CA ALA A 149 20.78 -8.08 -5.05
C ALA A 149 20.67 -7.25 -3.75
N PHE A 150 19.72 -7.57 -2.87
CA PHE A 150 19.62 -6.93 -1.55
C PHE A 150 20.65 -7.45 -0.54
N GLY A 151 21.34 -8.56 -0.81
CA GLY A 151 22.27 -9.17 0.15
C GLY A 151 23.36 -8.21 0.64
N THR A 152 23.92 -7.39 -0.27
CA THR A 152 24.94 -6.38 0.05
C THR A 152 24.34 -5.12 0.68
N VAL A 153 23.13 -4.74 0.26
CA VAL A 153 22.38 -3.58 0.79
C VAL A 153 22.04 -3.76 2.27
N LEU A 154 21.73 -4.99 2.68
CA LEU A 154 21.22 -5.29 4.02
C LEU A 154 22.32 -5.43 5.08
N ASP A 155 23.60 -5.29 4.72
CA ASP A 155 24.67 -5.47 5.70
C ASP A 155 24.73 -4.31 6.71
N GLY A 156 24.80 -4.65 8.00
CA GLY A 156 24.76 -3.66 9.09
C GLY A 156 23.39 -2.97 9.32
N ILE A 157 22.41 -3.13 8.42
CA ILE A 157 21.09 -2.50 8.52
C ILE A 157 20.22 -3.21 9.56
N ARG A 158 19.55 -2.42 10.40
CA ARG A 158 18.67 -2.89 11.48
C ARG A 158 17.30 -2.20 11.48
N GLN A 159 17.19 -1.03 10.86
CA GLN A 159 15.97 -0.24 10.82
C GLN A 159 15.68 0.21 9.39
N PHE A 160 14.39 0.28 9.06
CA PHE A 160 13.93 0.56 7.70
C PHE A 160 12.92 1.70 7.71
N PHE A 161 13.15 2.71 6.87
CA PHE A 161 12.11 3.65 6.47
C PHE A 161 11.72 3.39 5.03
N VAL A 162 10.42 3.35 4.75
CA VAL A 162 9.90 3.42 3.39
C VAL A 162 9.17 4.74 3.27
N ILE A 163 9.65 5.63 2.40
CA ILE A 163 9.09 6.96 2.25
C ILE A 163 8.52 7.17 0.85
N GLY A 164 7.37 7.84 0.78
CA GLY A 164 6.70 8.18 -0.47
C GLY A 164 5.92 9.47 -0.37
N ARG A 165 5.45 9.98 -1.51
CA ARG A 165 4.63 11.20 -1.61
C ARG A 165 3.54 11.00 -2.65
N GLY A 166 2.40 11.67 -2.47
CA GLY A 166 1.27 11.53 -3.40
C GLY A 166 0.75 10.10 -3.40
N PRO A 167 0.29 9.56 -4.55
CA PRO A 167 -0.21 8.18 -4.65
C PRO A 167 0.75 7.13 -4.07
N SER A 168 2.07 7.32 -4.22
CA SER A 168 3.10 6.41 -3.70
C SER A 168 3.17 6.34 -2.18
N LEU A 169 2.55 7.28 -1.44
CA LEU A 169 2.44 7.17 0.01
C LEU A 169 1.70 5.90 0.42
N ALA A 170 0.73 5.44 -0.37
CA ALA A 170 0.03 4.18 -0.12
C ALA A 170 1.00 2.99 -0.05
N ALA A 171 1.87 2.88 -1.06
CA ALA A 171 2.89 1.82 -1.13
C ALA A 171 3.94 1.99 -0.03
N ALA A 172 4.30 3.22 0.35
CA ALA A 172 5.23 3.47 1.44
C ALA A 172 4.68 3.01 2.81
N LEU A 173 3.45 3.42 3.14
CA LEU A 173 2.78 3.02 4.38
C LEU A 173 2.59 1.49 4.46
N THR A 174 2.12 0.88 3.37
CA THR A 174 2.00 -0.58 3.26
C THR A 174 3.35 -1.26 3.34
N GLY A 175 4.39 -0.69 2.73
CA GLY A 175 5.76 -1.21 2.78
C GLY A 175 6.30 -1.33 4.20
N GLY A 176 6.18 -0.26 4.99
CA GLY A 176 6.55 -0.29 6.40
C GLY A 176 5.79 -1.35 7.20
N LEU A 177 4.48 -1.51 6.93
CA LEU A 177 3.66 -2.53 7.56
C LEU A 177 4.11 -3.95 7.19
N ILE A 178 4.23 -4.27 5.90
CA ILE A 178 4.58 -5.64 5.47
C ILE A 178 6.01 -6.02 5.85
N LEU A 179 6.93 -5.07 5.97
CA LEU A 179 8.27 -5.31 6.50
C LEU A 179 8.21 -5.77 7.96
N LYS A 180 7.40 -5.12 8.80
CA LYS A 180 7.16 -5.55 10.19
C LYS A 180 6.54 -6.93 10.23
N GLU A 181 5.46 -7.13 9.48
CA GLU A 181 4.70 -8.39 9.47
C GLU A 181 5.52 -9.58 8.96
N SER A 182 6.32 -9.38 7.91
CA SER A 182 7.05 -10.47 7.23
C SER A 182 8.37 -10.81 7.88
N THR A 183 9.02 -9.84 8.54
CA THR A 183 10.41 -9.97 8.98
C THR A 183 10.61 -9.71 10.47
N ARG A 184 9.66 -9.01 11.11
CA ARG A 184 9.74 -8.50 12.49
C ARG A 184 10.87 -7.48 12.69
N SER A 185 11.27 -6.83 11.62
CA SER A 185 12.23 -5.72 11.65
C SER A 185 11.53 -4.43 12.06
N ALA A 186 12.26 -3.54 12.72
CA ALA A 186 11.80 -2.18 12.95
C ALA A 186 11.66 -1.46 11.59
N ALA A 187 10.42 -1.23 11.17
CA ALA A 187 10.12 -0.56 9.92
C ALA A 187 8.97 0.43 10.04
N GLU A 188 9.13 1.57 9.40
CA GLU A 188 8.13 2.64 9.33
C GLU A 188 7.92 3.07 7.89
N GLY A 189 6.65 3.10 7.50
CA GLY A 189 6.22 3.68 6.23
C GLY A 189 5.71 5.08 6.51
N MET A 190 6.11 6.10 5.75
CA MET A 190 5.67 7.47 6.00
C MET A 190 5.79 8.41 4.80
N SER A 191 5.30 9.63 4.97
CA SER A 191 5.47 10.70 3.99
C SER A 191 6.93 11.15 3.91
N SER A 192 7.47 11.26 2.69
CA SER A 192 8.80 11.85 2.46
C SER A 192 8.88 13.27 2.99
N ALA A 193 7.77 14.03 2.99
CA ALA A 193 7.75 15.37 3.58
C ALA A 193 7.92 15.29 5.10
N ALA A 194 7.14 14.42 5.76
CA ALA A 194 7.16 14.24 7.21
C ALA A 194 8.51 13.72 7.72
N PHE A 195 9.27 12.99 6.90
CA PHE A 195 10.60 12.48 7.26
C PHE A 195 11.55 13.59 7.73
N ARG A 196 11.47 14.81 7.17
CA ARG A 196 12.28 15.97 7.60
C ARG A 196 11.88 16.55 8.95
N HIS A 197 10.72 16.19 9.48
CA HIS A 197 10.14 16.82 10.66
C HIS A 197 10.27 15.92 11.89
N GLY A 198 11.47 15.40 12.13
CA GLY A 198 11.79 14.54 13.28
C GLY A 198 12.55 13.27 12.90
N PRO A 199 12.00 12.38 12.05
CA PRO A 199 12.65 11.11 11.70
C PRO A 199 14.05 11.27 11.12
N TRP A 200 14.31 12.36 10.41
CA TRP A 200 15.63 12.75 9.90
C TRP A 200 16.75 12.68 10.95
N GLU A 201 16.47 13.06 12.20
CA GLU A 201 17.46 13.08 13.28
C GLU A 201 17.93 11.67 13.69
N THR A 202 17.21 10.63 13.25
CA THR A 202 17.57 9.24 13.52
C THR A 202 18.61 8.69 12.53
N LEU A 203 18.89 9.39 11.43
CA LEU A 203 19.76 8.91 10.36
C LEU A 203 21.11 8.39 10.89
N GLY A 204 21.51 7.23 10.38
CA GLY A 204 22.80 6.62 10.69
C GLY A 204 23.03 5.39 9.84
N ALA A 205 24.25 4.83 9.93
CA ALA A 205 24.70 3.73 9.06
C ALA A 205 23.90 2.41 9.20
N HIS A 206 23.08 2.27 10.25
CA HIS A 206 22.24 1.09 10.50
C HIS A 206 20.78 1.29 10.03
N ILE A 207 20.46 2.44 9.46
CA ILE A 207 19.14 2.78 8.94
C ILE A 207 19.18 2.78 7.42
N PHE A 208 18.28 2.04 6.81
CA PHE A 208 18.06 2.08 5.36
C PHE A 208 16.77 2.85 5.05
N VAL A 209 16.89 3.92 4.27
CA VAL A 209 15.75 4.71 3.78
C VAL A 209 15.47 4.36 2.33
N LEU A 210 14.43 3.56 2.11
CA LEU A 210 13.92 3.24 0.78
C LEU A 210 12.95 4.34 0.34
N ILE A 211 13.24 4.98 -0.78
CA ILE A 211 12.49 6.12 -1.30
C ILE A 211 11.72 5.70 -2.54
N LEU A 212 10.40 5.83 -2.51
CA LEU A 212 9.56 5.66 -3.69
C LEU A 212 9.59 6.98 -4.46
N GLU A 213 10.11 6.97 -5.70
CA GLU A 213 10.25 8.18 -6.49
C GLU A 213 8.89 8.87 -6.72
N GLY A 214 7.85 8.09 -6.99
CA GLY A 214 6.50 8.57 -7.22
C GLY A 214 6.29 9.33 -8.52
N ASP A 215 5.11 9.94 -8.63
CA ASP A 215 4.62 10.62 -9.83
C ASP A 215 5.49 11.81 -10.27
N ASN A 216 5.12 12.43 -11.40
CA ASN A 216 5.82 13.60 -11.92
C ASN A 216 5.94 14.78 -10.92
N LYS A 217 4.98 14.95 -10.00
CA LYS A 217 5.00 16.04 -8.99
C LYS A 217 5.96 15.72 -7.85
N ALA A 218 6.09 14.45 -7.48
CA ALA A 218 6.93 14.00 -6.38
C ALA A 218 8.39 13.73 -6.79
N ARG A 219 8.62 13.36 -8.06
CA ARG A 219 9.90 12.87 -8.59
C ARG A 219 11.12 13.67 -8.15
N ALA A 220 11.17 14.96 -8.50
CA ALA A 220 12.32 15.81 -8.22
C ALA A 220 12.56 15.96 -6.72
N LEU A 221 11.49 16.07 -5.93
CA LEU A 221 11.55 16.21 -4.48
C LEU A 221 12.10 14.94 -3.80
N ASN A 222 11.66 13.77 -4.24
CA ASN A 222 12.11 12.48 -3.68
C ASN A 222 13.55 12.14 -4.10
N ARG A 223 13.97 12.50 -5.32
CA ARG A 223 15.39 12.38 -5.71
C ARG A 223 16.30 13.28 -4.88
N ALA A 224 15.89 14.54 -4.68
CA ALA A 224 16.62 15.47 -3.82
C ALA A 224 16.69 14.94 -2.38
N MET A 225 15.59 14.41 -1.83
CA MET A 225 15.58 13.75 -0.52
C MET A 225 16.64 12.66 -0.42
N GLY A 226 16.74 11.78 -1.43
CA GLY A 226 17.73 10.71 -1.44
C GLY A 226 19.17 11.24 -1.43
N ALA A 227 19.45 12.28 -2.23
CA ALA A 227 20.75 12.93 -2.24
C ALA A 227 21.08 13.56 -0.89
N ASP A 228 20.13 14.26 -0.27
CA ASP A 228 20.33 14.91 1.02
C ASP A 228 20.59 13.88 2.14
N ILE A 229 19.86 12.76 2.15
CA ILE A 229 20.08 11.68 3.14
C ILE A 229 21.51 11.14 3.03
N ARG A 230 21.99 10.90 1.80
CA ARG A 230 23.36 10.43 1.57
C ARG A 230 24.40 11.48 1.98
N ALA A 231 24.14 12.76 1.69
CA ALA A 231 25.01 13.86 2.11
C ALA A 231 25.09 13.99 3.64
N ALA A 232 24.02 13.64 4.36
CA ALA A 232 23.99 13.57 5.82
C ALA A 232 24.58 12.28 6.41
N GLY A 233 25.18 11.41 5.60
CA GLY A 233 25.78 10.14 6.04
C GLY A 233 24.78 9.01 6.29
N GLY A 234 23.52 9.18 5.88
CA GLY A 234 22.50 8.13 5.90
C GLY A 234 22.58 7.23 4.68
N PHE A 235 22.04 6.02 4.80
CA PHE A 235 21.95 5.09 3.67
C PHE A 235 20.55 5.13 3.04
N SER A 236 20.47 5.52 1.78
CA SER A 236 19.22 5.59 1.03
C SER A 236 19.34 5.01 -0.37
N ALA A 237 18.23 4.48 -0.87
CA ALA A 237 18.11 4.06 -2.26
C ALA A 237 16.73 4.41 -2.81
N LEU A 238 16.65 4.57 -4.14
CA LEU A 238 15.47 5.03 -4.85
C LEU A 238 14.84 3.88 -5.65
N VAL A 239 13.53 3.71 -5.54
CA VAL A 239 12.73 2.89 -6.47
C VAL A 239 12.36 3.75 -7.67
N SER A 240 12.90 3.43 -8.84
CA SER A 240 12.71 4.21 -10.08
C SER A 240 13.13 3.41 -11.32
N PRO A 241 12.74 3.83 -12.54
CA PRO A 241 13.14 3.15 -13.78
C PRO A 241 14.64 3.11 -14.08
N ASP A 242 15.40 4.00 -13.47
CA ASP A 242 16.85 4.19 -13.62
C ASP A 242 17.60 3.92 -12.31
N ALA A 243 16.99 3.19 -11.36
CA ALA A 243 17.64 2.86 -10.10
C ALA A 243 18.96 2.09 -10.31
N ASP A 244 19.97 2.39 -9.48
CA ASP A 244 21.28 1.74 -9.55
C ASP A 244 21.22 0.27 -9.14
N ILE A 245 20.45 -0.03 -8.10
CA ILE A 245 20.23 -1.40 -7.60
C ILE A 245 19.18 -2.06 -8.49
N ALA A 246 19.54 -3.17 -9.15
CA ALA A 246 18.65 -3.88 -10.08
C ALA A 246 17.28 -4.22 -9.47
N ALA A 247 17.25 -4.63 -8.20
CA ALA A 247 16.01 -4.94 -7.49
C ALA A 247 15.08 -3.72 -7.29
N LEU A 248 15.62 -2.51 -7.32
CA LEU A 248 14.85 -1.27 -7.17
C LEU A 248 14.47 -0.65 -8.51
N ARG A 249 14.91 -1.26 -9.62
CA ARG A 249 14.59 -0.81 -10.96
C ARG A 249 13.24 -1.38 -11.40
N ILE A 250 12.25 -0.51 -11.52
CA ILE A 250 10.89 -0.89 -11.94
C ILE A 250 10.64 -0.45 -13.40
N PRO A 251 9.81 -1.14 -14.18
CA PRO A 251 9.43 -0.67 -15.51
C PRO A 251 8.86 0.76 -15.48
N ALA A 252 9.17 1.54 -16.51
CA ALA A 252 8.54 2.85 -16.69
C ALA A 252 7.06 2.66 -17.05
N VAL A 253 6.18 3.23 -16.23
CA VAL A 253 4.73 3.10 -16.33
C VAL A 253 4.05 4.44 -16.07
N ASP A 254 2.77 4.53 -16.43
CA ASP A 254 1.93 5.69 -16.14
C ASP A 254 1.75 5.89 -14.63
N ASP A 255 1.58 7.16 -14.22
CA ASP A 255 1.51 7.55 -12.80
C ASP A 255 0.35 6.84 -12.05
N ALA A 256 -0.74 6.51 -12.74
CA ALA A 256 -1.92 5.83 -12.16
C ALA A 256 -1.61 4.41 -11.64
N ILE A 257 -0.77 3.66 -12.36
CA ILE A 257 -0.40 2.28 -11.99
C ILE A 257 0.93 2.21 -11.24
N ARG A 258 1.66 3.32 -11.14
CA ARG A 258 2.98 3.36 -10.51
C ARG A 258 3.04 2.79 -9.07
N PRO A 259 2.08 3.07 -8.16
CA PRO A 259 2.11 2.49 -6.81
C PRO A 259 2.05 0.96 -6.78
N ILE A 260 1.51 0.32 -7.84
CA ILE A 260 1.51 -1.14 -7.98
C ILE A 260 2.94 -1.65 -8.16
N LEU A 261 3.70 -1.02 -9.07
CA LEU A 261 5.07 -1.43 -9.40
C LEU A 261 6.04 -1.09 -8.26
N GLU A 262 5.83 0.04 -7.59
CA GLU A 262 6.65 0.43 -6.42
C GLU A 262 6.52 -0.53 -5.23
N MET A 263 5.43 -1.30 -5.18
CA MET A 263 5.25 -2.32 -4.14
C MET A 263 6.14 -3.55 -4.34
N LEU A 264 6.50 -3.89 -5.58
CA LEU A 264 7.21 -5.14 -5.90
C LEU A 264 8.64 -5.17 -5.30
N PRO A 265 9.47 -4.11 -5.41
CA PRO A 265 10.77 -4.07 -4.74
C PRO A 265 10.68 -4.20 -3.22
N ILE A 266 9.63 -3.66 -2.61
CA ILE A 266 9.43 -3.79 -1.16
C ILE A 266 9.13 -5.25 -0.82
N GLN A 267 8.31 -5.94 -1.61
CA GLN A 267 8.04 -7.37 -1.43
C GLN A 267 9.33 -8.19 -1.58
N MET A 268 10.17 -7.91 -2.60
CA MET A 268 11.47 -8.58 -2.75
C MET A 268 12.41 -8.31 -1.56
N LEU A 269 12.40 -7.08 -1.03
CA LEU A 269 13.14 -6.72 0.17
C LEU A 269 12.67 -7.54 1.39
N THR A 270 11.36 -7.77 1.56
CA THR A 270 10.86 -8.62 2.66
C THR A 270 11.40 -10.05 2.57
N LEU A 271 11.46 -10.63 1.35
CA LEU A 271 12.01 -11.96 1.12
C LEU A 271 13.51 -12.01 1.45
N ALA A 272 14.28 -11.00 1.01
CA ALA A 272 15.71 -10.91 1.27
C ALA A 272 16.03 -10.82 2.76
N ILE A 273 15.30 -9.98 3.50
CA ILE A 273 15.47 -9.83 4.95
C ILE A 273 15.09 -11.14 5.67
N ALA A 274 13.94 -11.73 5.32
CA ALA A 274 13.49 -12.99 5.93
C ALA A 274 14.53 -14.12 5.73
N ALA A 275 15.06 -14.25 4.51
CA ALA A 275 16.12 -15.20 4.20
C ALA A 275 17.38 -14.97 5.05
N ARG A 276 17.83 -13.71 5.18
CA ARG A 276 18.99 -13.36 6.03
C ARG A 276 18.76 -13.68 7.51
N LEU A 277 17.52 -13.55 7.98
CA LEU A 277 17.13 -13.88 9.36
C LEU A 277 16.85 -15.37 9.59
N GLY A 278 16.92 -16.21 8.55
CA GLY A 278 16.55 -17.63 8.64
C GLY A 278 15.08 -17.86 8.96
N LYS A 279 14.20 -16.94 8.54
CA LYS A 279 12.76 -16.97 8.78
C LYS A 279 11.98 -17.23 7.50
N GLU A 280 10.83 -17.89 7.63
CA GLU A 280 9.84 -17.96 6.55
C GLU A 280 9.13 -16.61 6.42
N ALA A 281 9.26 -15.97 5.26
CA ALA A 281 8.67 -14.66 5.00
C ALA A 281 7.14 -14.73 5.14
N GLY A 282 6.58 -13.79 5.90
CA GLY A 282 5.13 -13.67 6.04
C GLY A 282 4.48 -14.69 6.98
N ARG A 283 5.24 -15.59 7.62
CA ARG A 283 4.67 -16.47 8.65
C ARG A 283 4.49 -15.74 9.97
N PHE A 284 3.24 -15.61 10.39
CA PHE A 284 2.90 -15.01 11.69
C PHE A 284 3.13 -16.01 12.83
N GLU A 285 3.71 -15.51 13.92
CA GLU A 285 3.87 -16.24 15.18
C GLU A 285 2.97 -15.70 16.30
N LEU A 286 2.61 -14.41 16.24
CA LEU A 286 1.82 -13.73 17.28
C LEU A 286 0.45 -13.28 16.77
N ALA A 287 0.39 -12.74 15.56
CA ALA A 287 -0.85 -12.26 14.96
C ALA A 287 -1.59 -13.39 14.22
N THR A 288 -2.92 -13.29 14.16
CA THR A 288 -3.74 -14.08 13.24
C THR A 288 -3.92 -13.33 11.92
N LYS A 289 -4.22 -14.05 10.84
CA LYS A 289 -4.46 -13.44 9.52
C LYS A 289 -5.70 -12.52 9.53
N VAL A 290 -6.71 -12.89 10.30
CA VAL A 290 -7.95 -12.12 10.46
C VAL A 290 -8.07 -11.78 11.92
N THR A 291 -8.12 -10.49 12.23
CA THR A 291 -8.47 -10.00 13.56
C THR A 291 -9.95 -10.29 13.81
N ASP A 292 -10.22 -11.25 14.68
CA ASP A 292 -11.54 -11.71 15.10
C ASP A 292 -11.90 -11.28 16.53
N ILE A 293 -11.01 -10.52 17.19
CA ILE A 293 -11.15 -9.99 18.54
C ILE A 293 -10.91 -8.47 18.47
N GLU A 294 -11.86 -7.68 18.97
CA GLU A 294 -11.71 -6.23 19.22
C GLU A 294 -10.94 -5.97 20.53
#